data_AF-A0ABD0Q2N6-F1
#
_entry.id   AF-A0ABD0Q2N6-F1
#
_cell.length_a   1.000
_cell.length_b   1.000
_cell.length_c   1.000
_cell.angle_alpha   90.00
_cell.angle_beta   90.00
_cell.angle_gamma   90.00
#
_symmetry.space_group_name_H-M   'P 1'
#
loop_
_entity.id
_entity.type
_entity.pdbx_description
1 polymer ?
#
loop_
_entity_poly.entity_id
_entity_poly.type
_entity_poly.pdbx_seq_one_letter_code
_entity_poly.pdbx_strand_id
1 'polypeptide(L)'
;PLNYEKKKQYSLHISAENTHLDSRFTYLGSFKDDATLKITVGDVDEPPVFSMDYYIMEVYENAKVGTEVGAVTARDPDSKNSPV
;
A
#
# COMPACT_ATOMS: atom_id res chain seq x y z
N PRO A 1 -9.41 0.19 2.11
CA PRO A 1 -8.79 -0.64 1.05
C PRO A 1 -7.34 -0.94 1.45
N LEU A 2 -6.79 -2.11 1.07
CA LEU A 2 -5.39 -2.48 1.31
C LEU A 2 -4.52 -1.97 0.15
N ASN A 3 -3.30 -1.51 0.44
CA ASN A 3 -2.32 -1.09 -0.56
C ASN A 3 -0.92 -1.50 -0.05
N TYR A 4 -0.23 -2.32 -0.83
CA TYR A 4 1.00 -2.98 -0.41
C TYR A 4 2.18 -2.00 -0.40
N GLU A 5 2.23 -1.09 -1.36
CA GLU A 5 3.28 -0.08 -1.60
C GLU A 5 3.36 0.89 -0.43
N LYS A 6 2.22 1.19 0.19
CA LYS A 6 2.09 2.05 1.37
C LYS A 6 2.30 1.30 2.67
N LYS A 7 1.76 0.08 2.80
CA LYS A 7 1.87 -0.69 4.05
C LYS A 7 1.77 -2.21 3.83
N LYS A 8 2.91 -2.87 4.04
CA LYS A 8 3.08 -4.32 3.82
C LYS A 8 2.60 -5.19 4.98
N GLN A 9 2.51 -4.65 6.19
CA GLN A 9 2.17 -5.43 7.39
C GLN A 9 1.38 -4.62 8.42
N TYR A 10 0.46 -5.30 9.09
CA TYR A 10 -0.24 -4.82 10.28
C TYR A 10 0.04 -5.76 11.46
N SER A 11 0.16 -5.18 12.65
CA SER A 11 0.25 -5.92 13.90
C SER A 11 -0.87 -5.45 14.81
N LEU A 12 -1.75 -6.37 15.20
CA LEU A 12 -2.88 -6.10 16.08
C LEU A 12 -2.62 -6.79 17.42
N HIS A 13 -2.79 -6.02 18.50
CA HIS A 13 -2.79 -6.55 19.86
C HIS A 13 -4.24 -6.81 20.27
N ILE A 14 -4.56 -8.06 20.55
CA ILE A 14 -5.91 -8.53 20.86
C ILE A 14 -5.92 -8.93 22.32
N SER A 15 -6.91 -8.44 23.07
CA SER A 15 -7.11 -8.75 24.48
C SER A 15 -8.47 -9.38 24.66
N ALA A 16 -8.52 -10.58 25.23
CA ALA A 16 -9.75 -11.23 25.64
C ALA A 16 -9.87 -11.14 27.17
N GLU A 17 -11.02 -10.71 27.68
CA GLU A 17 -11.31 -10.65 29.10
C GLU A 17 -12.64 -11.31 29.41
N ASN A 18 -12.74 -11.99 30.56
CA ASN A 18 -14.01 -12.50 31.05
C ASN A 18 -14.85 -11.36 31.64
N THR A 19 -15.94 -11.01 30.97
CA THR A 19 -16.87 -9.96 31.40
C THR A 19 -17.80 -10.38 32.54
N HIS A 20 -17.88 -11.68 32.85
CA HIS A 20 -18.72 -12.25 33.90
C HIS A 20 -17.87 -12.91 34.98
N LEU A 21 -17.24 -12.08 35.79
CA LEU A 21 -16.46 -12.51 36.95
C LEU A 21 -17.39 -12.94 38.08
N ASP A 22 -17.32 -14.22 38.47
CA ASP A 22 -17.93 -14.68 39.72
C ASP A 22 -16.97 -14.38 40.87
N SER A 23 -17.47 -13.66 41.88
CA SER A 23 -16.69 -13.23 43.05
C SER A 23 -16.02 -14.39 43.80
N ARG A 24 -16.53 -15.62 43.65
CA ARG A 24 -15.92 -16.83 44.20
C ARG A 24 -14.60 -17.19 43.55
N PHE A 25 -14.29 -16.69 42.36
CA PHE A 25 -13.09 -17.06 41.60
C PHE A 25 -12.13 -15.88 41.38
N THR A 26 -12.41 -14.68 41.89
CA THR A 26 -11.54 -13.50 41.73
C THR A 26 -10.09 -13.73 42.22
N TYR A 27 -9.87 -14.68 43.14
CA TYR A 27 -8.53 -15.04 43.63
C TYR A 27 -7.66 -15.79 42.61
N LEU A 28 -8.22 -16.30 41.51
CA LEU A 28 -7.49 -17.07 40.49
C LEU A 28 -6.70 -16.20 39.51
N GLY A 29 -6.81 -14.87 39.60
CA GLY A 29 -5.96 -13.92 38.87
C GLY A 29 -6.69 -13.08 37.83
N SER A 30 -5.94 -12.49 36.91
CA SER A 30 -6.50 -11.73 35.80
C SER A 30 -7.09 -12.70 34.79
N PHE A 31 -8.42 -12.76 34.69
CA PHE A 31 -9.14 -13.50 33.65
C PHE A 31 -9.06 -12.80 32.30
N LYS A 32 -7.83 -12.49 31.91
CA LYS A 32 -7.47 -11.75 30.72
C LYS A 32 -6.35 -12.50 30.02
N ASP A 33 -6.46 -12.61 28.71
CA ASP A 33 -5.41 -13.15 27.86
C ASP A 33 -5.15 -12.18 26.70
N ASP A 34 -3.91 -12.14 26.22
CA ASP A 34 -3.45 -11.22 25.19
C ASP A 34 -2.79 -12.02 24.05
N ALA A 35 -3.15 -11.70 22.81
CA ALA A 35 -2.61 -12.33 21.61
C ALA A 35 -2.19 -11.27 20.58
N THR A 36 -1.15 -11.55 19.81
CA THR A 36 -0.71 -10.67 18.71
C THR A 36 -1.00 -11.31 17.37
N LEU A 37 -1.80 -10.63 16.54
CA LEU A 37 -2.08 -11.02 15.16
C LEU A 37 -1.22 -10.21 14.20
N LYS A 38 -0.41 -10.90 13.40
CA LYS A 38 0.35 -10.31 12.29
C LYS A 38 -0.36 -10.58 10.97
N ILE A 39 -0.68 -9.52 10.25
CA ILE A 39 -1.33 -9.57 8.93
C ILE A 39 -0.33 -9.08 7.90
N THR A 40 -0.06 -9.89 6.89
CA THR A 40 0.77 -9.53 5.74
C THR A 40 -0.13 -9.18 4.56
N VAL A 41 0.13 -8.04 3.93
CA VAL A 41 -0.56 -7.63 2.70
C VAL A 41 0.13 -8.33 1.52
N GLY A 42 -0.64 -8.93 0.63
CA GLY A 42 -0.13 -9.50 -0.61
C GLY A 42 0.18 -8.41 -1.63
N ASP A 43 1.28 -8.60 -2.35
CA ASP A 43 1.75 -7.75 -3.45
C ASP A 43 1.00 -8.11 -4.75
N VAL A 44 0.59 -7.12 -5.53
CA VAL A 44 -0.08 -7.31 -6.82
C VAL A 44 0.50 -6.31 -7.80
N ASP A 45 0.90 -6.79 -8.98
CA ASP A 45 1.52 -6.00 -10.04
C ASP A 45 0.60 -4.87 -10.52
N GLU A 46 1.16 -3.67 -10.64
CA GLU A 46 0.43 -2.45 -10.93
C GLU A 46 0.93 -1.82 -12.24
N PRO A 47 0.03 -1.29 -13.08
CA PRO A 47 0.46 -0.73 -14.36
C PRO A 47 1.27 0.57 -14.17
N PRO A 48 2.23 0.87 -15.05
CA PRO A 48 2.93 2.15 -15.04
C PRO A 48 1.96 3.33 -15.18
N VAL A 49 2.17 4.36 -14.36
CA VAL A 49 1.34 5.56 -14.33
C VAL A 49 2.13 6.72 -14.93
N PHE A 50 1.53 7.44 -15.89
CA PHE A 50 2.13 8.65 -16.44
C PHE A 50 2.27 9.74 -15.37
N SER A 51 3.28 10.59 -15.53
CA SER A 51 3.55 11.67 -14.57
C SER A 51 2.51 12.80 -14.62
N MET A 52 1.78 12.92 -15.74
CA MET A 52 0.72 13.91 -15.95
C MET A 52 -0.47 13.26 -16.69
N ASP A 53 -1.67 13.77 -16.45
CA ASP A 53 -2.89 13.30 -17.11
C ASP A 53 -2.95 13.68 -18.60
N TYR A 54 -2.32 14.81 -18.96
CA TYR A 54 -2.23 15.29 -20.34
C TYR A 54 -0.89 15.97 -20.60
N TYR A 55 -0.37 15.75 -21.80
CA TYR A 55 0.86 16.38 -22.30
C TYR A 55 0.50 17.22 -23.53
N ILE A 56 0.60 18.54 -23.39
CA ILE A 56 0.44 19.47 -24.52
C ILE A 56 1.84 19.79 -25.02
N MET A 57 2.08 19.49 -26.29
CA MET A 57 3.36 19.72 -26.96
C MET A 57 3.10 20.39 -28.30
N GLU A 58 3.92 21.36 -28.65
CA GLU A 58 3.75 22.18 -29.85
C GLU A 58 5.01 22.11 -30.71
N VAL A 59 4.83 22.12 -32.03
CA VAL A 59 5.92 22.12 -33.01
C VAL A 59 5.58 23.04 -34.16
N TYR A 60 6.58 23.75 -34.69
CA TYR A 60 6.39 24.64 -35.83
C TYR A 60 6.09 23.86 -37.12
N GLU A 61 5.28 24.46 -38.00
CA GLU A 61 4.90 23.86 -39.29
C GLU A 61 6.10 23.57 -40.21
N ASN A 62 7.16 24.37 -40.10
CA ASN A 62 8.37 24.26 -40.90
C ASN A 62 9.45 23.42 -40.20
N ALA A 63 9.10 22.68 -39.15
CA ALA A 63 10.03 21.81 -38.45
C ALA A 63 10.61 20.74 -39.39
N LYS A 64 11.92 20.51 -39.27
CA LYS A 64 12.62 19.52 -40.09
C LYS A 64 12.16 18.11 -39.71
N VAL A 65 12.19 17.20 -40.68
CA VAL A 65 11.97 15.76 -40.43
C VAL A 65 12.94 15.27 -39.36
N GLY A 66 12.38 14.60 -38.35
CA GLY A 66 13.11 14.09 -37.19
C GLY A 66 13.20 15.04 -36.00
N THR A 67 12.49 16.18 -36.03
CA THR A 67 12.40 17.08 -34.86
C THR A 67 11.64 16.39 -33.73
N GLU A 68 12.26 16.31 -32.54
CA GLU A 68 11.61 15.83 -31.33
C GLU A 68 10.60 16.87 -30.84
N VAL A 69 9.36 16.42 -30.60
CA VAL A 69 8.24 17.29 -30.18
C VAL A 69 8.15 17.37 -28.65
N GLY A 70 8.62 16.32 -27.97
CA GLY A 70 8.75 16.25 -26.52
C GLY A 70 8.87 14.80 -26.05
N ALA A 71 9.04 14.66 -24.74
CA ALA A 71 9.18 13.38 -24.07
C ALA A 71 8.18 13.27 -22.93
N VAL A 72 7.68 12.05 -22.72
CA VAL A 72 6.78 11.72 -21.61
C VAL A 72 7.42 10.69 -20.70
N THR A 73 7.06 10.72 -19.43
CA THR A 73 7.60 9.82 -18.41
C THR A 73 6.46 9.12 -17.68
N ALA A 74 6.58 7.80 -17.54
CA ALA A 74 5.72 7.00 -16.68
C ALA A 74 6.56 6.36 -15.58
N ARG A 75 5.94 6.13 -14.42
CA ARG A 75 6.55 5.48 -13.28
C ARG A 75 5.65 4.35 -12.81
N ASP A 76 6.28 3.21 -12.59
CA ASP A 76 5.67 2.07 -11.94
C ASP A 76 5.65 2.29 -10.40
N PRO A 77 4.48 2.19 -9.74
CA PRO A 77 4.38 2.30 -8.28
C PRO A 77 4.96 1.09 -7.53
N ASP A 78 5.19 -0.04 -8.20
CA ASP A 78 5.71 -1.25 -7.60
C ASP A 78 7.07 -1.02 -6.92
N SER A 79 7.18 -1.48 -5.66
CA SER A 79 8.44 -1.35 -4.89
C SER A 79 9.57 -2.22 -5.44
N LYS A 80 9.24 -3.26 -6.20
CA LYS A 80 10.21 -4.01 -6.96
C LYS A 80 10.36 -3.30 -8.30
N ASN A 81 11.61 -3.10 -8.68
CA ASN A 81 11.99 -2.51 -9.95
C ASN A 81 11.65 -3.49 -11.10
N SER A 82 10.36 -3.81 -11.27
CA SER A 82 9.83 -4.57 -12.39
C SER A 82 10.17 -3.75 -13.64
N PRO A 83 11.06 -4.25 -14.51
CA PRO A 83 11.29 -3.56 -15.76
C PRO A 83 10.00 -3.67 -16.57
N VAL A 84 9.54 -2.51 -17.06
CA VAL A 84 8.49 -2.38 -18.07
C VAL A 84 8.69 -3.33 -19.26
#